data_AF-A0A357ZD65-F1
#
_entry.id   AF-A0A357ZD65-F1
#
_cell.length_a   1.000
_cell.length_b   1.000
_cell.length_c   1.000
_cell.angle_alpha   90.00
_cell.angle_beta   90.00
_cell.angle_gamma   90.00
#
_symmetry.space_group_name_H-M   'P 1'
#
loop_
_entity.id
_entity.type
_entity.pdbx_description
1 polymer ?
#
loop_
_entity_poly.entity_id
_entity_poly.type
_entity_poly.pdbx_seq_one_letter_code
_entity_poly.pdbx_strand_id
1 'polypeptide(L)'
;NEKGPDIVRHAAAKCDAILNVGSCAVDGGWQAAAPNPGGAIGIQKFLENSMADGSFTYELNPGSLPPIINVPTCPANPEHVIAMLVDILLVEKLPELNNYNMPSLIFNQYIHDNCPRRGHFENGEFVYKFGSEEEKKGYCLYPVGCKGPQTKSNCPIVRWNRRSSWCVESGAPCVGCAQANPLKAGHNWVDTNAPFLKRFRPIMFGDLPVQPMVLAGAVTGVFAVALVAHGIGMKVTGRTKGGADFETERAWDKKHPEQAIGPVSDTVLQVRSQNAQGKTPVAAEAAQDNNDEAKGGDR
;
A
#
# COMPACT_ATOMS: atom_id res chain seq x y z
N ASN A 1 5.64 46.08 -6.66
CA ASN A 1 4.99 44.82 -6.23
C ASN A 1 5.78 43.66 -6.79
N GLU A 2 6.46 42.94 -5.91
CA GLU A 2 7.20 41.72 -6.25
C GLU A 2 6.22 40.59 -6.62
N LYS A 3 6.55 39.73 -7.59
CA LYS A 3 5.69 38.61 -7.96
C LYS A 3 5.87 37.48 -6.95
N GLY A 4 4.84 36.64 -6.77
CA GLY A 4 4.87 35.51 -5.82
C GLY A 4 6.14 34.64 -5.90
N PRO A 5 6.56 34.19 -7.10
CA PRO A 5 7.79 33.40 -7.26
C PRO A 5 9.05 34.11 -6.76
N ASP A 6 9.16 35.42 -6.99
CA ASP A 6 10.33 36.20 -6.59
C ASP A 6 10.38 36.35 -5.06
N ILE A 7 9.21 36.60 -4.42
CA ILE A 7 9.08 36.61 -2.95
C ILE A 7 9.55 35.29 -2.35
N VAL A 8 9.13 34.17 -2.93
CA VAL A 8 9.53 32.83 -2.46
C VAL A 8 11.04 32.64 -2.56
N ARG A 9 11.67 33.00 -3.69
CA ARG A 9 13.12 32.89 -3.85
C ARG A 9 13.87 33.76 -2.84
N HIS A 10 13.45 35.01 -2.67
CA HIS A 10 14.08 35.93 -1.74
C HIS A 10 13.99 35.42 -0.29
N ALA A 11 12.82 34.95 0.15
CA ALA A 11 12.64 34.38 1.48
C ALA A 11 13.44 33.08 1.67
N ALA A 12 13.43 32.19 0.68
CA ALA A 12 14.13 30.91 0.72
C ALA A 12 15.66 31.03 0.71
N ALA A 13 16.21 32.15 0.20
CA ALA A 13 17.66 32.31 0.07
C ALA A 13 18.38 32.40 1.43
N LYS A 14 17.67 32.84 2.48
CA LYS A 14 18.24 33.18 3.79
C LYS A 14 17.56 32.49 4.97
N CYS A 15 16.58 31.61 4.73
CA CYS A 15 15.86 30.93 5.82
C CYS A 15 16.63 29.72 6.34
N ASP A 16 16.51 29.44 7.64
CA ASP A 16 17.08 28.23 8.25
C ASP A 16 16.33 26.95 7.84
N ALA A 17 15.03 27.06 7.56
CA ALA A 17 14.19 25.96 7.10
C ALA A 17 12.90 26.48 6.43
N ILE A 18 12.29 25.65 5.60
CA ILE A 18 11.00 25.91 4.93
C ILE A 18 9.97 24.90 5.45
N LEU A 19 8.89 25.41 6.06
CA LEU A 19 7.73 24.62 6.44
C LEU A 19 6.60 24.81 5.41
N ASN A 20 6.41 23.81 4.55
CA ASN A 20 5.34 23.79 3.54
C ASN A 20 4.03 23.32 4.19
N VAL A 21 3.10 24.25 4.37
CA VAL A 21 1.81 24.00 5.03
C VAL A 21 0.71 23.74 4.00
N GLY A 22 0.20 22.51 4.01
CA GLY A 22 -0.91 22.06 3.17
C GLY A 22 -0.49 21.62 1.78
N SER A 23 -1.38 20.88 1.10
CA SER A 23 -1.10 20.31 -0.24
C SER A 23 -0.69 21.39 -1.24
N CYS A 24 -1.26 22.59 -1.18
CA CYS A 24 -0.90 23.68 -2.08
C CYS A 24 0.61 24.01 -2.04
N ALA A 25 1.20 24.10 -0.85
CA ALA A 25 2.62 24.38 -0.71
C ALA A 25 3.49 23.15 -1.04
N VAL A 26 2.99 21.94 -0.75
CA VAL A 26 3.75 20.69 -0.93
C VAL A 26 3.84 20.27 -2.40
N ASP A 27 2.74 20.26 -3.14
CA ASP A 27 2.70 19.76 -4.53
C ASP A 27 1.84 20.61 -5.49
N GLY A 28 1.34 21.76 -5.03
CA GLY A 28 0.43 22.63 -5.78
C GLY A 28 -1.06 22.32 -5.53
N GLY A 29 -1.38 21.24 -4.80
CA GLY A 29 -2.72 20.96 -4.32
C GLY A 29 -3.76 20.81 -5.43
N TRP A 30 -4.97 21.31 -5.17
CA TRP A 30 -6.07 21.24 -6.14
C TRP A 30 -5.77 22.01 -7.44
N GLN A 31 -5.04 23.12 -7.33
CA GLN A 31 -4.69 23.99 -8.46
C GLN A 31 -3.73 23.30 -9.44
N ALA A 32 -2.93 22.35 -8.95
CA ALA A 32 -2.04 21.54 -9.77
C ALA A 32 -2.71 20.29 -10.37
N ALA A 33 -3.99 20.07 -10.09
CA ALA A 33 -4.76 18.99 -10.72
C ALA A 33 -4.86 19.21 -12.23
N ALA A 34 -4.95 18.12 -12.99
CA ALA A 34 -5.06 18.21 -14.45
C ALA A 34 -6.27 19.06 -14.87
N PRO A 35 -6.12 19.98 -15.86
CA PRO A 35 -4.97 20.18 -16.74
C PRO A 35 -3.93 21.21 -16.27
N ASN A 36 -4.00 21.71 -15.03
CA ASN A 36 -3.09 22.71 -14.45
C ASN A 36 -2.78 23.93 -15.36
N PRO A 37 -3.80 24.71 -15.78
CA PRO A 37 -3.59 25.84 -16.69
C PRO A 37 -2.76 26.97 -16.08
N GLY A 38 -2.71 27.06 -14.74
CA GLY A 38 -1.96 28.07 -14.01
C GLY A 38 -0.50 27.70 -13.71
N GLY A 39 -0.07 26.49 -14.08
CA GLY A 39 1.29 26.00 -13.77
C GLY A 39 1.57 25.92 -12.27
N ALA A 40 0.56 25.66 -11.45
CA ALA A 40 0.70 25.49 -10.01
C ALA A 40 1.68 24.35 -9.71
N ILE A 41 2.57 24.58 -8.75
CA ILE A 41 3.67 23.68 -8.39
C ILE A 41 3.98 23.84 -6.90
N GLY A 42 4.45 22.78 -6.25
CA GLY A 42 4.92 22.83 -4.86
C GLY A 42 6.22 23.62 -4.71
N ILE A 43 6.45 24.19 -3.52
CA ILE A 43 7.60 25.04 -3.23
C ILE A 43 8.91 24.29 -3.39
N GLN A 44 8.99 23.04 -2.92
CA GLN A 44 10.18 22.22 -3.07
C GLN A 44 10.57 22.08 -4.54
N LYS A 45 9.63 21.67 -5.39
CA LYS A 45 9.90 21.50 -6.81
C LYS A 45 10.20 22.82 -7.53
N PHE A 46 9.51 23.89 -7.14
CA PHE A 46 9.77 25.23 -7.65
C PHE A 46 11.22 25.69 -7.37
N LEU A 47 11.70 25.49 -6.14
CA LEU A 47 13.06 25.85 -5.76
C LEU A 47 14.10 24.93 -6.44
N GLU A 48 13.85 23.62 -6.55
CA GLU A 48 14.69 22.71 -7.34
C GLU A 48 14.85 23.19 -8.79
N ASN A 49 13.74 23.56 -9.44
CA ASN A 49 13.77 24.08 -10.80
C ASN A 49 14.51 25.43 -10.88
N SER A 50 14.32 26.31 -9.88
CA SER A 50 14.99 27.62 -9.82
C SER A 50 16.48 27.50 -9.52
N MET A 51 16.94 26.44 -8.83
CA MET A 51 18.38 26.16 -8.72
C MET A 51 18.94 25.68 -10.05
N ALA A 52 18.21 24.80 -10.75
CA ALA A 52 18.66 24.21 -12.00
C ALA A 52 18.78 25.25 -13.14
N ASP A 53 17.93 26.28 -13.16
CA ASP A 53 18.00 27.38 -14.12
C ASP A 53 18.91 28.55 -13.69
N GLY A 54 19.49 28.47 -12.48
CA GLY A 54 20.38 29.49 -11.91
C GLY A 54 19.67 30.74 -11.35
N SER A 55 18.33 30.75 -11.29
CA SER A 55 17.56 31.87 -10.75
C SER A 55 17.46 31.88 -9.21
N PHE A 56 17.91 30.83 -8.53
CA PHE A 56 17.92 30.73 -7.07
C PHE A 56 19.22 30.08 -6.57
N THR A 57 19.74 30.59 -5.45
CA THR A 57 20.82 29.98 -4.68
C THR A 57 20.52 30.16 -3.20
N TYR A 58 20.69 29.09 -2.43
CA TYR A 58 20.63 29.16 -0.97
C TYR A 58 21.93 29.77 -0.44
N GLU A 59 21.85 30.95 0.18
CA GLU A 59 23.04 31.71 0.57
C GLU A 59 23.80 31.05 1.74
N LEU A 60 23.09 30.36 2.64
CA LEU A 60 23.71 29.73 3.80
C LEU A 60 24.43 28.41 3.45
N ASN A 61 24.03 27.74 2.36
CA ASN A 61 24.72 26.55 1.86
C ASN A 61 24.55 26.42 0.32
N PRO A 62 25.39 27.12 -0.46
CA PRO A 62 25.31 27.12 -1.92
C PRO A 62 25.40 25.72 -2.52
N GLY A 63 24.55 25.43 -3.50
CA GLY A 63 24.45 24.11 -4.13
C GLY A 63 23.49 23.14 -3.43
N SER A 64 22.81 23.57 -2.36
CA SER A 64 21.73 22.82 -1.71
C SER A 64 20.47 23.66 -1.55
N LEU A 65 19.35 23.01 -1.22
CA LEU A 65 18.13 23.68 -0.77
C LEU A 65 18.18 23.92 0.74
N PRO A 66 17.48 24.94 1.26
CA PRO A 66 17.17 25.00 2.69
C PRO A 66 16.48 23.69 3.13
N PRO A 67 16.64 23.25 4.39
CA PRO A 67 15.87 22.15 4.94
C PRO A 67 14.36 22.34 4.69
N ILE A 68 13.70 21.37 4.05
CA ILE A 68 12.27 21.44 3.71
C ILE A 68 11.49 20.44 4.56
N ILE A 69 10.37 20.89 5.13
CA ILE A 69 9.43 20.07 5.86
C ILE A 69 8.06 20.19 5.17
N ASN A 70 7.56 19.09 4.64
CA ASN A 70 6.29 19.00 3.93
C ASN A 70 5.19 18.49 4.87
N VAL A 71 4.19 19.34 5.14
CA VAL A 71 3.00 18.98 5.93
C VAL A 71 1.79 19.00 4.99
N PRO A 72 1.52 17.91 4.23
CA PRO A 72 0.39 17.87 3.30
C PRO A 72 -0.94 17.79 4.07
N THR A 73 -2.05 17.72 3.31
CA THR A 73 -3.50 17.84 3.66
C THR A 73 -4.14 19.14 3.16
N CYS A 74 -5.46 19.10 2.93
CA CYS A 74 -6.24 20.22 2.41
C CYS A 74 -7.45 20.49 3.33
N PRO A 75 -7.35 21.41 4.32
CA PRO A 75 -6.15 22.16 4.72
C PRO A 75 -5.15 21.31 5.52
N ALA A 76 -4.03 21.90 5.97
CA ALA A 76 -3.16 21.29 6.98
C ALA A 76 -3.89 21.14 8.31
N ASN A 77 -3.67 20.03 9.03
CA ASN A 77 -4.16 19.90 10.40
C ASN A 77 -3.42 20.90 11.32
N PRO A 78 -4.12 21.78 12.06
CA PRO A 78 -3.47 22.80 12.88
C PRO A 78 -2.50 22.22 13.92
N GLU A 79 -2.88 21.10 14.56
CA GLU A 79 -2.07 20.42 15.56
C GLU A 79 -0.74 19.91 14.95
N HIS A 80 -0.71 19.54 13.67
CA HIS A 80 0.53 19.17 12.97
C HIS A 80 1.44 20.39 12.77
N VAL A 81 0.87 21.52 12.33
CA VAL A 81 1.65 22.75 12.11
C VAL A 81 2.27 23.21 13.42
N ILE A 82 1.50 23.23 14.51
CA ILE A 82 1.99 23.60 15.83
C ILE A 82 3.07 22.63 16.32
N ALA A 83 2.90 21.31 16.12
CA ALA A 83 3.93 20.34 16.49
C ALA A 83 5.26 20.62 15.77
N MET A 84 5.23 20.93 14.48
CA MET A 84 6.44 21.28 13.73
C MET A 84 7.08 22.57 14.23
N LEU A 85 6.28 23.59 14.53
CA LEU A 85 6.81 24.85 15.07
C LEU A 85 7.45 24.64 16.45
N VAL A 86 6.86 23.80 17.31
CA VAL A 86 7.44 23.45 18.62
C VAL A 86 8.76 22.71 18.45
N ASP A 87 8.82 21.70 17.58
CA ASP A 87 10.05 20.94 17.32
C ASP A 87 11.18 21.84 16.78
N ILE A 88 10.86 22.74 15.85
CA ILE A 88 11.85 23.64 15.22
C ILE A 88 12.29 24.76 16.18
N LEU A 89 11.35 25.43 16.87
CA LEU A 89 11.66 26.66 17.61
C LEU A 89 12.00 26.43 19.09
N LEU A 90 11.45 25.38 19.71
CA LEU A 90 11.65 25.12 21.15
C LEU A 90 12.60 23.96 21.39
N VAL A 91 12.51 22.90 20.58
CA VAL A 91 13.40 21.74 20.68
C VAL A 91 14.66 21.93 19.82
N GLU A 92 14.65 22.91 18.91
CA GLU A 92 15.74 23.22 17.96
C GLU A 92 16.16 21.98 17.16
N LYS A 93 15.19 21.12 16.83
CA LYS A 93 15.42 19.84 16.16
C LYS A 93 14.44 19.65 15.01
N LEU A 94 14.96 19.36 13.83
CA LEU A 94 14.14 18.92 12.71
C LEU A 94 13.53 17.54 13.02
N PRO A 95 12.23 17.34 12.77
CA PRO A 95 11.59 16.05 12.95
C PRO A 95 12.20 15.02 12.00
N GLU A 96 12.07 13.74 12.34
CA GLU A 96 12.42 12.68 11.38
C GLU A 96 11.49 12.78 10.17
N LEU A 97 12.07 12.89 8.97
CA LEU A 97 11.35 13.04 7.71
C LEU A 97 11.42 11.75 6.89
N ASN A 98 10.36 11.46 6.14
CA ASN A 98 10.35 10.40 5.15
C ASN A 98 10.92 10.86 3.80
N ASN A 99 10.92 9.98 2.80
CA ASN A 99 11.46 10.26 1.45
C ASN A 99 10.76 11.40 0.69
N TYR A 100 9.63 11.91 1.19
CA TYR A 100 8.93 13.08 0.64
C TYR A 100 9.11 14.33 1.51
N ASN A 101 10.11 14.33 2.40
CA ASN A 101 10.34 15.36 3.40
C ASN A 101 9.15 15.59 4.33
N MET A 102 8.32 14.56 4.56
CA MET A 102 7.16 14.67 5.45
C MET A 102 7.48 14.09 6.84
N PRO A 103 6.99 14.69 7.93
CA PRO A 103 7.19 14.15 9.27
C PRO A 103 6.74 12.69 9.40
N SER A 104 7.71 11.79 9.65
CA SER A 104 7.52 10.34 9.66
C SER A 104 6.43 9.90 10.65
N LEU A 105 6.42 10.50 11.85
CA LEU A 105 5.42 10.19 12.89
C LEU A 105 3.97 10.46 12.44
N ILE A 106 3.79 11.42 11.52
CA ILE A 106 2.47 11.85 11.06
C ILE A 106 2.07 11.12 9.77
N PHE A 107 3.02 10.94 8.84
CA PHE A 107 2.74 10.56 7.45
C PHE A 107 3.33 9.21 7.02
N ASN A 108 3.75 8.33 7.95
CA ASN A 108 4.23 6.97 7.58
C ASN A 108 3.22 5.84 7.76
N GLN A 109 2.11 6.05 8.47
CA GLN A 109 1.06 5.04 8.66
C GLN A 109 -0.19 5.39 7.84
N TYR A 110 -0.90 4.36 7.35
CA TYR A 110 -2.16 4.60 6.65
C TYR A 110 -3.26 4.97 7.65
N ILE A 111 -4.17 5.85 7.22
CA ILE A 111 -5.36 6.21 7.99
C ILE A 111 -6.14 4.96 8.40
N HIS A 112 -6.20 3.95 7.51
CA HIS A 112 -6.96 2.74 7.77
C HIS A 112 -6.40 1.89 8.92
N ASP A 113 -5.08 1.93 9.15
CA ASP A 113 -4.42 1.12 10.19
C ASP A 113 -4.89 1.51 11.59
N ASN A 114 -5.26 2.78 11.77
CA ASN A 114 -5.72 3.35 13.04
C ASN A 114 -7.20 3.77 12.99
N CYS A 115 -7.97 3.34 11.99
CA CYS A 115 -9.36 3.76 11.82
C CYS A 115 -10.27 3.08 12.86
N PRO A 116 -11.10 3.83 13.63
CA PRO A 116 -12.06 3.24 14.56
C PRO A 116 -13.10 2.33 13.88
N ARG A 117 -13.40 2.55 12.59
CA ARG A 117 -14.30 1.69 11.80
C ARG A 117 -13.61 0.44 11.23
N ARG A 118 -12.36 0.13 11.61
CA ARG A 118 -11.59 -1.02 11.08
C ARG A 118 -12.22 -2.37 11.46
N GLY A 119 -12.81 -2.49 12.65
CA GLY A 119 -13.54 -3.71 13.02
C GLY A 119 -14.71 -4.01 12.07
N HIS A 120 -15.49 -3.00 11.67
CA HIS A 120 -16.53 -3.15 10.66
C HIS A 120 -15.96 -3.56 9.29
N PHE A 121 -14.80 -3.00 8.90
CA PHE A 121 -14.14 -3.42 7.66
C PHE A 121 -13.77 -4.90 7.66
N GLU A 122 -13.19 -5.40 8.76
CA GLU A 122 -12.77 -6.79 8.91
C GLU A 122 -13.97 -7.75 8.98
N ASN A 123 -15.09 -7.30 9.55
CA ASN A 123 -16.33 -8.08 9.62
C ASN A 123 -17.18 -8.04 8.34
N GLY A 124 -16.76 -7.29 7.31
CA GLY A 124 -17.56 -7.12 6.09
C GLY A 124 -18.78 -6.22 6.24
N GLU A 125 -18.83 -5.40 7.30
CA GLU A 125 -19.91 -4.48 7.62
C GLU A 125 -19.67 -3.13 6.93
N PHE A 126 -20.34 -2.91 5.80
CA PHE A 126 -20.10 -1.75 4.96
C PHE A 126 -21.35 -0.91 4.69
N VAL A 127 -21.09 0.38 4.47
CA VAL A 127 -22.05 1.30 3.85
C VAL A 127 -21.92 1.18 2.34
N TYR A 128 -23.03 0.86 1.66
CA TYR A 128 -23.13 0.82 0.20
C TYR A 128 -23.87 2.01 -0.40
N LYS A 129 -24.66 2.72 0.43
CA LYS A 129 -25.46 3.88 0.03
C LYS A 129 -25.52 4.88 1.18
N PHE A 130 -25.33 6.16 0.89
CA PHE A 130 -25.54 7.22 1.87
C PHE A 130 -27.02 7.28 2.31
N GLY A 131 -27.25 7.55 3.58
CA GLY A 131 -28.54 7.56 4.27
C GLY A 131 -29.02 6.18 4.74
N SER A 132 -28.23 5.11 4.59
CA SER A 132 -28.66 3.75 4.95
C SER A 132 -28.58 3.47 6.45
N GLU A 133 -29.23 2.39 6.90
CA GLU A 133 -29.17 1.97 8.32
C GLU A 133 -27.75 1.56 8.72
N GLU A 134 -26.96 1.03 7.78
CA GLU A 134 -25.54 0.73 7.98
C GLU A 134 -24.73 2.01 8.26
N GLU A 135 -25.04 3.11 7.58
CA GLU A 135 -24.38 4.40 7.83
C GLU A 135 -24.72 4.93 9.23
N LYS A 136 -26.00 4.83 9.63
CA LYS A 136 -26.45 5.21 10.98
C LYS A 136 -25.74 4.40 12.08
N LYS A 137 -25.41 3.14 11.80
CA LYS A 137 -24.62 2.27 12.69
C LYS A 137 -23.11 2.54 12.66
N GLY A 138 -22.63 3.47 11.83
CA GLY A 138 -21.23 3.81 11.74
C GLY A 138 -20.37 2.78 10.99
N TYR A 139 -20.97 1.99 10.10
CA TYR A 139 -20.25 0.96 9.34
C TYR A 139 -19.18 1.53 8.40
N CYS A 140 -18.32 0.67 7.86
CA CYS A 140 -17.17 1.11 7.09
C CYS A 140 -17.57 1.75 5.74
N LEU A 141 -16.99 2.91 5.44
CA LEU A 141 -17.25 3.72 4.24
C LEU A 141 -16.45 3.29 3.00
N TYR A 142 -15.84 2.11 3.04
CA TYR A 142 -14.91 1.69 2.00
C TYR A 142 -15.57 1.51 0.62
N PRO A 143 -16.76 0.87 0.48
CA PRO A 143 -17.41 0.75 -0.82
C PRO A 143 -17.86 2.10 -1.42
N VAL A 144 -18.20 3.07 -0.57
CA VAL A 144 -18.57 4.44 -1.00
C VAL A 144 -17.36 5.36 -1.23
N GLY A 145 -16.15 4.80 -1.31
CA GLY A 145 -14.99 5.48 -1.87
C GLY A 145 -13.91 5.93 -0.88
N CYS A 146 -13.99 5.54 0.39
CA CYS A 146 -12.98 5.92 1.38
C CYS A 146 -11.55 5.48 0.97
N LYS A 147 -10.66 6.47 0.80
CA LYS A 147 -9.24 6.32 0.45
C LYS A 147 -8.33 6.16 1.67
N GLY A 148 -8.90 5.96 2.86
CA GLY A 148 -8.15 5.72 4.10
C GLY A 148 -7.08 4.62 3.96
N PRO A 149 -7.36 3.48 3.30
CA PRO A 149 -6.37 2.40 3.11
C PRO A 149 -5.17 2.78 2.22
N GLN A 150 -5.23 3.93 1.54
CA GLN A 150 -4.23 4.35 0.56
C GLN A 150 -3.66 5.73 0.89
N THR A 151 -4.08 6.33 1.99
CA THR A 151 -3.70 7.68 2.42
C THR A 151 -2.94 7.59 3.73
N LYS A 152 -1.71 8.11 3.76
CA LYS A 152 -0.93 8.18 4.98
C LYS A 152 -1.20 9.48 5.73
N SER A 153 -1.70 9.36 6.95
CA SER A 153 -1.93 10.45 7.90
C SER A 153 -2.50 9.84 9.19
N ASN A 154 -2.25 10.50 10.31
CA ASN A 154 -2.78 10.14 11.63
C ASN A 154 -4.15 10.82 11.94
N CYS A 155 -4.92 11.25 10.93
CA CYS A 155 -6.27 11.83 11.09
C CYS A 155 -7.16 11.12 12.13
N PRO A 156 -7.27 9.78 12.20
CA PRO A 156 -8.11 9.13 13.20
C PRO A 156 -7.58 9.24 14.64
N ILE A 157 -6.30 9.53 14.83
CA ILE A 157 -5.64 9.65 16.13
C ILE A 157 -5.74 11.09 16.63
N VAL A 158 -5.26 12.05 15.84
CA VAL A 158 -5.20 13.47 16.23
C VAL A 158 -6.57 14.14 16.07
N ARG A 159 -7.40 13.67 15.11
CA ARG A 159 -8.69 14.28 14.75
C ARG A 159 -8.52 15.76 14.38
N TRP A 160 -9.62 16.49 14.26
CA TRP A 160 -9.66 17.88 13.82
C TRP A 160 -10.41 18.74 14.84
N ASN A 161 -10.03 20.02 14.91
CA ASN A 161 -10.71 21.04 15.71
C ASN A 161 -10.76 20.67 17.20
N ARG A 162 -9.61 20.63 17.89
CA ARG A 162 -9.52 20.18 19.30
C ARG A 162 -10.03 18.75 19.48
N ARG A 163 -9.68 17.90 18.52
CA ARG A 163 -10.06 16.50 18.46
C ARG A 163 -11.57 16.22 18.41
N SER A 164 -12.36 17.19 17.94
CA SER A 164 -13.83 17.08 17.90
C SER A 164 -14.32 16.02 16.93
N SER A 165 -13.76 15.94 15.72
CA SER A 165 -14.15 14.92 14.74
C SER A 165 -13.07 14.76 13.65
N TRP A 166 -13.31 13.90 12.66
CA TRP A 166 -12.60 13.83 11.40
C TRP A 166 -13.54 13.30 10.31
N CYS A 167 -13.13 13.33 9.04
CA CYS A 167 -14.02 13.07 7.90
C CYS A 167 -14.86 11.79 8.07
N VAL A 168 -14.21 10.65 8.34
CA VAL A 168 -14.86 9.33 8.41
C VAL A 168 -15.74 9.21 9.63
N GLU A 169 -15.39 9.82 10.75
CA GLU A 169 -16.26 9.85 11.92
C GLU A 169 -17.54 10.62 11.62
N SER A 170 -17.44 11.76 10.93
CA SER A 170 -18.59 12.54 10.45
C SER A 170 -19.38 11.88 9.29
N GLY A 171 -19.07 10.64 8.91
CA GLY A 171 -19.76 9.91 7.84
C GLY A 171 -19.25 10.18 6.42
N ALA A 172 -18.27 11.07 6.25
CA ALA A 172 -17.69 11.36 4.94
C ALA A 172 -16.49 10.44 4.63
N PRO A 173 -16.43 9.76 3.47
CA PRO A 173 -15.27 8.97 3.10
C PRO A 173 -14.01 9.84 3.02
N CYS A 174 -12.88 9.31 3.47
CA CYS A 174 -11.60 9.98 3.28
C CYS A 174 -11.33 10.15 1.77
N VAL A 175 -11.08 11.39 1.33
CA VAL A 175 -10.76 11.70 -0.07
C VAL A 175 -9.27 11.57 -0.39
N GLY A 176 -8.45 11.37 0.64
CA GLY A 176 -7.01 11.17 0.50
C GLY A 176 -6.20 12.46 0.37
N CYS A 177 -6.65 13.57 0.96
CA CYS A 177 -6.00 14.89 0.81
C CYS A 177 -4.56 14.98 1.33
N ALA A 178 -4.10 14.02 2.15
CA ALA A 178 -2.71 13.92 2.58
C ALA A 178 -1.77 13.29 1.52
N GLN A 179 -2.34 12.69 0.47
CA GLN A 179 -1.57 12.11 -0.63
C GLN A 179 -1.01 13.25 -1.50
N ALA A 180 0.20 13.70 -1.19
CA ALA A 180 0.89 14.71 -1.96
C ALA A 180 2.27 14.21 -2.36
N ASN A 181 2.65 14.39 -3.63
CA ASN A 181 4.00 14.04 -4.08
C ASN A 181 4.76 15.32 -4.47
N PRO A 182 5.66 15.83 -3.61
CA PRO A 182 6.39 17.06 -3.88
C PRO A 182 7.34 16.94 -5.08
N LEU A 183 7.68 15.73 -5.53
CA LEU A 183 8.69 15.49 -6.57
C LEU A 183 8.08 15.24 -7.96
N LYS A 184 6.78 14.97 -8.05
CA LYS A 184 6.14 14.55 -9.31
C LYS A 184 4.85 15.34 -9.55
N ALA A 185 4.88 16.22 -10.56
CA ALA A 185 3.70 16.92 -11.03
C ALA A 185 2.61 15.93 -11.50
N GLY A 186 1.34 16.26 -11.26
CA GLY A 186 0.19 15.40 -11.59
C GLY A 186 -0.02 14.21 -10.63
N HIS A 187 0.78 14.09 -9.58
CA HIS A 187 0.59 13.08 -8.52
C HIS A 187 0.06 13.71 -7.22
N ASN A 188 -0.81 14.72 -7.36
CA ASN A 188 -1.53 15.32 -6.25
C ASN A 188 -2.73 14.46 -5.84
N TRP A 189 -3.32 14.79 -4.69
CA TRP A 189 -4.42 14.02 -4.12
C TRP A 189 -5.68 14.00 -4.99
N VAL A 190 -5.88 14.99 -5.88
CA VAL A 190 -7.04 15.03 -6.79
C VAL A 190 -6.83 14.03 -7.91
N ASP A 191 -5.76 14.15 -8.67
CA ASP A 191 -5.48 13.28 -9.82
C ASP A 191 -5.27 11.82 -9.39
N THR A 192 -4.72 11.61 -8.19
CA THR A 192 -4.46 10.27 -7.66
C THR A 192 -5.73 9.61 -7.11
N ASN A 193 -6.63 10.35 -6.47
CA ASN A 193 -7.78 9.78 -5.74
C ASN A 193 -9.14 9.98 -6.40
N ALA A 194 -9.24 10.86 -7.40
CA ALA A 194 -10.46 11.04 -8.17
C ALA A 194 -10.70 9.81 -9.08
N PRO A 195 -11.96 9.42 -9.32
CA PRO A 195 -13.17 9.90 -8.66
C PRO A 195 -13.28 9.46 -7.19
N PHE A 196 -13.58 10.42 -6.30
CA PHE A 196 -13.50 10.19 -4.84
C PHE A 196 -14.46 9.12 -4.33
N LEU A 197 -15.64 8.98 -4.94
CA LEU A 197 -16.67 8.02 -4.51
C LEU A 197 -16.49 6.61 -5.09
N LYS A 198 -15.47 6.36 -5.93
CA LYS A 198 -15.13 5.01 -6.35
C LYS A 198 -14.19 4.36 -5.35
N ARG A 199 -14.37 3.07 -5.09
CA ARG A 199 -13.62 2.30 -4.08
C ARG A 199 -12.10 2.36 -4.28
N PHE A 200 -11.63 2.23 -5.51
CA PHE A 200 -10.20 2.16 -5.82
C PHE A 200 -9.72 3.41 -6.57
N ARG A 201 -8.43 3.71 -6.40
CA ARG A 201 -7.72 4.60 -7.32
C ARG A 201 -7.76 3.99 -8.73
N PRO A 202 -7.99 4.79 -9.77
CA PRO A 202 -7.92 4.30 -11.13
C PRO A 202 -6.48 3.89 -11.46
N ILE A 203 -6.35 2.83 -12.27
CA ILE A 203 -5.12 2.50 -12.98
C ILE A 203 -5.16 3.31 -14.28
N MET A 204 -4.10 4.07 -14.56
CA MET A 204 -4.00 4.90 -15.75
C MET A 204 -3.29 4.13 -16.87
N PHE A 205 -3.95 3.95 -18.01
CA PHE A 205 -3.35 3.47 -19.26
C PHE A 205 -3.25 4.65 -20.24
N GLY A 206 -2.11 5.36 -20.20
CA GLY A 206 -2.06 6.71 -20.77
C GLY A 206 -3.08 7.60 -20.08
N ASP A 207 -3.95 8.25 -20.86
CA ASP A 207 -4.99 9.14 -20.34
C ASP A 207 -6.31 8.43 -19.97
N LEU A 208 -6.39 7.10 -20.10
CA LEU A 208 -7.60 6.34 -19.80
C LEU A 208 -7.61 5.82 -18.35
N PRO A 209 -8.50 6.32 -17.46
CA PRO A 209 -8.65 5.80 -16.11
C PRO A 209 -9.51 4.52 -16.09
N VAL A 210 -8.93 3.41 -15.65
CA VAL A 210 -9.64 2.12 -15.50
C VAL A 210 -9.69 1.70 -14.04
N GLN A 211 -10.88 1.34 -13.55
CA GLN A 211 -11.04 0.81 -12.20
C GLN A 211 -10.49 -0.63 -12.10
N PRO A 212 -9.67 -0.96 -11.09
CA PRO A 212 -9.10 -2.30 -10.91
C PRO A 212 -10.13 -3.44 -10.96
N MET A 213 -11.35 -3.21 -10.44
CA MET A 213 -12.41 -4.22 -10.47
C MET A 213 -12.91 -4.55 -11.88
N VAL A 214 -12.94 -3.57 -12.78
CA VAL A 214 -13.33 -3.78 -14.18
C VAL A 214 -12.27 -4.63 -14.89
N LEU A 215 -11.00 -4.30 -14.67
CA LEU A 215 -9.88 -5.06 -15.22
C LEU A 215 -9.86 -6.49 -14.69
N ALA A 216 -10.03 -6.66 -13.38
CA ALA A 216 -10.11 -7.98 -12.75
C ALA A 216 -11.26 -8.81 -13.34
N GLY A 217 -12.46 -8.22 -13.45
CA GLY A 217 -13.62 -8.89 -14.05
C GLY A 217 -13.37 -9.32 -15.49
N ALA A 218 -12.76 -8.47 -16.31
CA ALA A 218 -12.40 -8.80 -17.69
C ALA A 218 -11.42 -9.96 -17.77
N VAL A 219 -10.34 -9.91 -16.99
CA VAL A 219 -9.32 -10.99 -16.95
C VAL A 219 -9.93 -12.30 -16.46
N THR A 220 -10.70 -12.28 -15.36
CA THR A 220 -11.40 -13.47 -14.86
C THR A 220 -12.37 -14.03 -15.89
N GLY A 221 -13.09 -13.18 -16.62
CA GLY A 221 -13.98 -13.61 -17.70
C GLY A 221 -13.23 -14.34 -18.82
N VAL A 222 -12.08 -13.82 -19.25
CA VAL A 222 -11.22 -14.46 -20.26
C VAL A 222 -10.74 -15.83 -19.78
N PHE A 223 -10.23 -15.92 -18.54
CA PHE A 223 -9.79 -17.19 -17.97
C PHE A 223 -10.93 -18.20 -17.86
N ALA A 224 -12.13 -17.77 -17.43
CA ALA A 224 -13.29 -18.65 -17.34
C ALA A 224 -13.66 -19.23 -18.71
N VAL A 225 -13.72 -18.40 -19.76
CA VAL A 225 -14.01 -18.86 -21.13
C VAL A 225 -12.93 -19.82 -21.62
N ALA A 226 -11.66 -19.51 -21.39
CA ALA A 226 -10.54 -20.37 -21.79
C ALA A 226 -10.59 -21.74 -21.10
N LEU A 227 -10.89 -21.78 -19.80
CA LEU A 227 -11.02 -23.02 -19.04
C LEU A 227 -12.21 -23.87 -19.53
N VAL A 228 -13.34 -23.25 -19.84
CA VAL A 228 -14.52 -23.95 -20.40
C VAL A 228 -14.18 -24.53 -21.78
N ALA A 229 -13.60 -23.73 -22.66
CA ALA A 229 -13.19 -24.19 -24.00
C ALA A 229 -12.15 -25.32 -23.92
N HIS A 230 -11.18 -25.20 -23.02
CA HIS A 230 -10.20 -26.25 -22.75
C HIS A 230 -10.88 -27.55 -22.26
N GLY A 231 -11.80 -27.45 -21.30
CA GLY A 231 -12.56 -28.60 -20.80
C GLY A 231 -13.40 -29.30 -21.89
N ILE A 232 -14.06 -28.53 -22.75
CA ILE A 232 -14.80 -29.08 -23.91
C ILE A 232 -13.83 -29.76 -24.89
N GLY A 233 -12.69 -29.13 -25.20
CA GLY A 233 -11.66 -29.70 -26.06
C GLY A 233 -11.07 -31.00 -25.52
N MET A 234 -10.79 -31.06 -24.20
CA MET A 234 -10.34 -32.29 -23.53
C MET A 234 -11.37 -33.41 -23.64
N LYS A 235 -12.67 -33.10 -23.51
CA LYS A 235 -13.76 -34.09 -23.66
C LYS A 235 -13.87 -34.60 -25.10
N VAL A 236 -13.82 -33.71 -26.09
CA VAL A 236 -13.91 -34.07 -27.52
C VAL A 236 -12.69 -34.90 -27.96
N THR A 237 -11.51 -34.60 -27.45
CA THR A 237 -10.26 -35.32 -27.77
C THR A 237 -10.06 -36.60 -26.96
N GLY A 238 -11.02 -36.99 -26.12
CA GLY A 238 -10.96 -38.21 -25.31
C GLY A 238 -9.99 -38.16 -24.12
N ARG A 239 -9.39 -36.99 -23.84
CA ARG A 239 -8.40 -36.75 -22.77
C ARG A 239 -9.02 -36.63 -21.37
N THR A 240 -10.32 -36.91 -21.23
CA THR A 240 -11.02 -36.93 -19.92
C THR A 240 -11.13 -38.33 -19.31
N LYS A 241 -10.66 -39.38 -20.00
CA LYS A 241 -10.70 -40.75 -19.50
C LYS A 241 -9.33 -41.13 -18.92
N GLY A 242 -9.30 -41.67 -17.70
CA GLY A 242 -8.09 -42.20 -17.06
C GLY A 242 -7.65 -41.50 -15.76
N GLY A 243 -8.18 -40.32 -15.44
CA GLY A 243 -7.68 -39.54 -14.29
C GLY A 243 -6.24 -39.06 -14.51
N ALA A 244 -5.65 -38.41 -13.50
CA ALA A 244 -4.20 -38.28 -13.46
C ALA A 244 -3.60 -39.65 -13.09
N ASP A 245 -2.39 -39.95 -13.57
CA ASP A 245 -1.65 -41.10 -13.06
C ASP A 245 -1.42 -40.89 -11.56
N PHE A 246 -2.16 -41.62 -10.74
CA PHE A 246 -1.87 -41.69 -9.32
C PHE A 246 -0.60 -42.52 -9.13
N GLU A 247 0.23 -42.15 -8.15
CA GLU A 247 1.34 -43.00 -7.74
C GLU A 247 0.80 -44.41 -7.47
N THR A 248 1.52 -45.43 -7.93
CA THR A 248 1.15 -46.81 -7.67
C THR A 248 0.99 -47.00 -6.16
N GLU A 249 -0.16 -47.50 -5.73
CA GLU A 249 -0.42 -47.79 -4.32
C GLU A 249 0.76 -48.59 -3.74
N ARG A 250 1.40 -48.05 -2.69
CA ARG A 250 2.58 -48.69 -2.11
C ARG A 250 2.17 -50.05 -1.54
N ALA A 251 3.09 -51.02 -1.63
CA ALA A 251 2.83 -52.38 -1.14
C ALA A 251 2.43 -52.42 0.36
N TRP A 252 2.86 -51.43 1.14
CA TRP A 252 2.46 -51.28 2.54
C TRP A 252 1.00 -50.82 2.69
N ASP A 253 0.60 -49.77 1.96
CA ASP A 253 -0.76 -49.20 1.98
C ASP A 253 -1.79 -50.27 1.55
N LYS A 254 -1.45 -51.07 0.52
CA LYS A 254 -2.27 -52.20 0.05
C LYS A 254 -2.48 -53.29 1.10
N LYS A 255 -1.52 -53.48 2.02
CA LYS A 255 -1.59 -54.46 3.11
C LYS A 255 -2.26 -53.91 4.37
N HIS A 256 -2.44 -52.59 4.48
CA HIS A 256 -2.98 -51.92 5.66
C HIS A 256 -3.98 -50.82 5.29
N PRO A 257 -5.09 -51.16 4.60
CA PRO A 257 -6.00 -50.19 3.98
C PRO A 257 -6.70 -49.23 4.95
N GLU A 258 -6.72 -49.56 6.26
CA GLU A 258 -7.34 -48.73 7.31
C GLU A 258 -6.33 -48.14 8.30
N GLN A 259 -5.03 -48.37 8.09
CA GLN A 259 -3.99 -47.81 8.94
C GLN A 259 -3.31 -46.65 8.21
N ALA A 260 -3.54 -45.43 8.70
CA ALA A 260 -2.67 -44.34 8.33
C ALA A 260 -1.24 -44.70 8.78
N ILE A 261 -0.24 -44.39 7.94
CA ILE A 261 1.16 -44.51 8.34
C ILE A 261 1.30 -43.78 9.67
N GLY A 262 1.71 -44.51 10.71
CA GLY A 262 1.96 -43.95 12.02
C GLY A 262 2.94 -42.76 11.95
N PRO A 263 3.06 -41.97 13.01
CA PRO A 263 3.86 -40.76 12.98
C PRO A 263 5.25 -41.05 12.42
N VAL A 264 5.69 -40.16 11.52
CA VAL A 264 7.03 -40.17 10.91
C VAL A 264 8.05 -40.45 12.01
N SER A 265 8.90 -41.47 11.82
CA SER A 265 9.84 -41.89 12.86
C SER A 265 10.64 -40.70 13.38
N ASP A 266 10.87 -40.68 14.71
CA ASP A 266 11.56 -39.56 15.37
C ASP A 266 12.92 -39.25 14.74
N THR A 267 13.56 -40.25 14.13
CA THR A 267 14.80 -40.11 13.36
C THR A 267 14.64 -39.19 12.15
N VAL A 268 13.55 -39.33 11.38
CA VAL A 268 13.28 -38.49 10.20
C VAL A 268 12.85 -37.08 10.60
N LEU A 269 12.13 -36.94 11.72
CA LEU A 269 11.80 -35.63 12.30
C LEU A 269 13.05 -34.93 12.87
N GLN A 270 13.96 -35.66 13.51
CA GLN A 270 15.24 -35.13 13.99
C GLN A 270 16.12 -34.66 12.83
N VAL A 271 16.28 -35.45 11.78
CA VAL A 271 17.08 -35.08 10.59
C VAL A 271 16.48 -33.86 9.90
N ARG A 272 15.15 -33.77 9.76
CA ARG A 272 14.48 -32.57 9.24
C ARG A 272 14.68 -31.35 10.14
N SER A 273 14.62 -31.51 11.46
CA SER A 273 14.86 -30.40 12.40
C SER A 273 16.31 -29.91 12.37
N GLN A 274 17.28 -30.83 12.26
CA GLN A 274 18.71 -30.51 12.19
C GLN A 274 19.08 -29.81 10.88
N ASN A 275 18.48 -30.24 9.76
CA ASN A 275 18.65 -29.59 8.46
C ASN A 275 17.94 -28.22 8.39
N ALA A 276 16.77 -28.06 9.02
CA ALA A 276 16.08 -26.78 9.12
C ALA A 276 16.81 -25.75 10.01
N GLN A 277 17.68 -26.24 10.92
CA GLN A 277 18.51 -25.43 11.81
C GLN A 277 19.92 -25.14 11.23
N GLY A 278 20.17 -25.50 9.96
CA GLY A 278 21.41 -25.17 9.25
C GLY A 278 22.65 -25.93 9.73
N LYS A 279 22.50 -27.05 10.44
CA LYS A 279 23.62 -27.96 10.74
C LYS A 279 23.91 -28.84 9.52
N THR A 280 25.16 -29.28 9.37
CA THR A 280 25.66 -30.04 8.22
C THR A 280 24.71 -31.18 7.83
N PRO A 281 24.38 -31.35 6.54
CA PRO A 281 23.37 -32.32 6.12
C PRO A 281 23.85 -33.74 6.41
N VAL A 282 23.11 -34.45 7.27
CA VAL A 282 23.29 -35.90 7.48
C VAL A 282 22.45 -36.61 6.44
N ALA A 283 23.08 -37.44 5.61
CA ALA A 283 22.36 -38.25 4.63
C ALA A 283 21.45 -39.24 5.36
N ALA A 284 20.16 -39.25 5.00
CA ALA A 284 19.29 -40.35 5.38
C ALA A 284 19.70 -41.57 4.56
N GLU A 285 20.31 -42.58 5.20
CA GLU A 285 20.42 -43.90 4.59
C GLU A 285 19.00 -44.38 4.31
N ALA A 286 18.64 -44.42 3.03
CA ALA A 286 17.46 -45.11 2.58
C ALA A 286 17.59 -46.56 3.06
N ALA A 287 16.65 -47.00 3.89
CA ALA A 287 16.50 -48.40 4.19
C ALA A 287 16.40 -49.13 2.84
N GLN A 288 17.44 -49.89 2.51
CA GLN A 288 17.44 -50.77 1.35
C GLN A 288 16.20 -51.65 1.45
N ASP A 289 15.36 -51.61 0.43
CA ASP A 289 14.37 -52.65 0.17
C ASP A 289 15.13 -53.99 0.17
N ASN A 290 14.96 -54.76 1.24
CA ASN A 290 15.41 -56.15 1.30
C ASN A 290 14.49 -57.00 0.41
N ASN A 291 14.62 -56.83 -0.91
CA ASN A 291 14.44 -57.92 -1.85
C ASN A 291 15.69 -58.79 -1.72
N ASP A 292 15.65 -59.80 -0.85
CA ASP A 292 16.37 -61.09 -0.96
C ASP A 292 16.48 -61.77 0.41
N GLU A 293 15.48 -62.57 0.76
CA GLU A 293 15.68 -63.76 1.60
C GLU A 293 15.08 -64.98 0.90
N ALA A 294 15.73 -65.39 -0.18
CA ALA A 294 15.81 -66.80 -0.53
C ALA A 294 17.07 -67.37 0.14
N LYS A 295 16.89 -68.19 1.18
CA LYS A 295 17.92 -69.17 1.58
C LYS A 295 17.27 -70.56 1.60
N GLY A 296 17.76 -71.40 0.69
CA GLY A 296 17.18 -72.68 0.33
C GLY A 296 17.45 -73.82 1.30
N GLY A 297 16.84 -74.97 0.99
CA GLY A 297 17.10 -76.26 1.61
C GLY A 297 16.15 -77.36 1.13
N ASP A 298 16.69 -78.24 0.27
CA ASP A 298 16.50 -79.69 0.22
C ASP A 298 15.55 -80.35 -0.81
N ARG A 299 16.17 -81.25 -1.60
CA ARG A 299 15.71 -82.16 -2.68
C ARG A 299 15.49 -81.62 -4.09
#